data_AF-A0A7C4EAM0-F1
#
_entry.id   AF-A0A7C4EAM0-F1
#
_cell.length_a   1.000
_cell.length_b   1.000
_cell.length_c   1.000
_cell.angle_alpha   90.00
_cell.angle_beta   90.00
_cell.angle_gamma   90.00
#
_symmetry.space_group_name_H-M   'P 1'
#
loop_
_entity.id
_entity.type
_entity.pdbx_description
1 polymer ?
#
loop_
_entity_poly.entity_id
_entity_poly.type
_entity_poly.pdbx_seq_one_letter_code
_entity_poly.pdbx_strand_id
1 'polypeptide(L)'
;MKTIIIFLGFVSLSAGILQSQQTTVTIEEFLTRPFGFEPTVAAFTNCKTPQYKLKKYIFKKHPTDTIYQFRYKKSELFFNRSQQQEIFFSGIINHCRILMLNNIYVGMSRDRFLASFSNLAAPVSDAVEIRKEGFKNVYTFIFKNNTLTEIKISNIHK
;
A
#
# COMPACT_ATOMS: atom_id res chain seq x y z
N MET A 1 -44.51 -41.03 -40.91
CA MET A 1 -43.06 -40.86 -40.62
C MET A 1 -42.93 -39.91 -39.43
N LYS A 2 -42.11 -40.27 -38.43
CA LYS A 2 -42.03 -39.59 -37.13
C LYS A 2 -41.14 -38.34 -37.22
N THR A 3 -41.68 -37.18 -36.84
CA THR A 3 -40.93 -35.92 -36.69
C THR A 3 -40.22 -35.91 -35.33
N ILE A 4 -38.90 -35.78 -35.34
CA ILE A 4 -38.08 -35.60 -34.12
C ILE A 4 -37.84 -34.10 -33.95
N ILE A 5 -38.29 -33.54 -32.83
CA ILE A 5 -38.02 -32.16 -32.44
C ILE A 5 -36.86 -32.19 -31.44
N ILE A 6 -35.72 -31.61 -31.81
CA ILE A 6 -34.55 -31.47 -30.93
C ILE A 6 -34.66 -30.12 -30.22
N PHE A 7 -34.94 -30.15 -28.91
CA PHE A 7 -34.85 -28.99 -28.04
C PHE A 7 -33.37 -28.74 -27.68
N LEU A 8 -32.76 -27.70 -28.25
CA LEU A 8 -31.49 -27.17 -27.75
C LEU A 8 -31.76 -26.36 -26.48
N GLY A 9 -31.46 -26.95 -25.33
CA GLY A 9 -31.44 -26.24 -24.05
C GLY A 9 -30.23 -25.29 -23.98
N PHE A 10 -30.50 -23.99 -23.96
CA PHE A 10 -29.51 -22.98 -23.58
C PHE A 10 -29.28 -23.07 -22.07
N VAL A 11 -28.16 -23.67 -21.66
CA VAL A 11 -27.67 -23.57 -20.29
C VAL A 11 -27.11 -22.16 -20.12
N SER A 12 -27.88 -21.28 -19.47
CA SER A 12 -27.40 -19.96 -19.10
C SER A 12 -26.42 -20.11 -17.94
N LEU A 13 -25.12 -20.06 -18.25
CA LEU A 13 -24.05 -20.10 -17.28
C LEU A 13 -24.02 -18.75 -16.56
N SER A 14 -24.68 -18.65 -15.40
CA SER A 14 -24.56 -17.47 -14.54
C SER A 14 -23.13 -17.37 -14.04
N ALA A 15 -22.32 -16.52 -14.68
CA ALA A 15 -21.01 -16.15 -14.18
C ALA A 15 -21.21 -15.43 -12.84
N GLY A 16 -21.03 -16.17 -11.74
CA GLY A 16 -20.96 -15.60 -10.41
C GLY A 16 -19.80 -14.62 -10.36
N ILE A 17 -20.11 -13.32 -10.40
CA ILE A 17 -19.15 -12.28 -10.09
C ILE A 17 -18.77 -12.48 -8.62
N LEU A 18 -17.60 -13.05 -8.39
CA LEU A 18 -16.92 -13.00 -7.09
C LEU A 18 -16.64 -11.52 -6.81
N GLN A 19 -17.61 -10.81 -6.23
CA GLN A 19 -17.34 -9.58 -5.51
C GLN A 19 -16.41 -9.97 -4.36
N SER A 20 -15.09 -9.77 -4.54
CA SER A 20 -14.17 -9.80 -3.41
C SER A 20 -14.70 -8.77 -2.42
N GLN A 21 -15.21 -9.21 -1.26
CA GLN A 21 -15.65 -8.30 -0.22
C GLN A 21 -14.52 -7.32 0.08
N GLN A 22 -14.73 -6.05 -0.28
CA GLN A 22 -13.81 -4.98 0.02
C GLN A 22 -13.88 -4.78 1.53
N THR A 23 -12.88 -5.30 2.25
CA THR A 23 -12.82 -5.25 3.71
C THR A 23 -12.30 -3.88 4.13
N THR A 24 -13.18 -2.99 4.61
CA THR A 24 -12.75 -1.68 5.11
C THR A 24 -11.81 -1.83 6.31
N VAL A 25 -10.81 -0.96 6.44
CA VAL A 25 -9.89 -0.93 7.59
C VAL A 25 -10.01 0.37 8.37
N THR A 26 -9.69 0.35 9.66
CA THR A 26 -9.54 1.60 10.42
C THR A 26 -8.19 2.26 10.12
N ILE A 27 -8.11 3.57 10.34
CA ILE A 27 -6.83 4.31 10.30
C ILE A 27 -5.77 3.67 11.21
N GLU A 28 -6.15 3.17 12.38
CA GLU A 28 -5.21 2.58 13.35
C GLU A 28 -4.64 1.23 12.88
N GLU A 29 -5.49 0.38 12.31
CA GLU A 29 -5.03 -0.87 11.69
C GLU A 29 -4.09 -0.60 10.51
N PHE A 30 -4.42 0.42 9.69
CA PHE A 30 -3.55 0.87 8.61
C PHE A 30 -2.20 1.35 9.14
N LEU A 31 -2.16 2.21 10.16
CA LEU A 31 -0.91 2.75 10.68
C LEU A 31 -0.02 1.68 11.36
N THR A 32 -0.63 0.62 11.91
CA THR A 32 0.09 -0.51 12.49
C THR A 32 0.76 -1.39 11.43
N ARG A 33 0.05 -1.69 10.33
CA ARG A 33 0.52 -2.59 9.26
C ARG A 33 0.20 -2.03 7.87
N PRO A 34 0.85 -0.92 7.47
CA PRO A 34 0.50 -0.13 6.27
C PRO A 34 0.67 -0.91 4.96
N PHE A 35 1.46 -1.97 4.94
CA PHE A 35 1.66 -2.84 3.78
C PHE A 35 0.96 -4.19 3.91
N GLY A 36 0.08 -4.34 4.91
CA GLY A 36 -0.44 -5.65 5.34
C GLY A 36 0.50 -6.40 6.29
N PHE A 37 1.69 -5.86 6.54
CA PHE A 37 2.72 -6.36 7.45
C PHE A 37 3.45 -5.18 8.11
N GLU A 38 4.24 -5.48 9.15
CA GLU A 38 5.09 -4.49 9.82
C GLU A 38 6.27 -4.09 8.93
N PRO A 39 6.49 -2.79 8.67
CA PRO A 39 7.50 -2.32 7.73
C PRO A 39 8.90 -2.51 8.32
N THR A 40 9.51 -3.67 8.03
CA THR A 40 10.89 -4.01 8.43
C THR A 40 11.75 -4.32 7.20
N VAL A 41 13.06 -4.15 7.33
CA VAL A 41 14.07 -4.53 6.33
C VAL A 41 13.91 -6.01 5.98
N ALA A 42 13.63 -6.87 6.96
CA ALA A 42 13.43 -8.30 6.74
C ALA A 42 12.18 -8.55 5.87
N ALA A 43 11.04 -7.91 6.20
CA ALA A 43 9.80 -8.07 5.44
C ALA A 43 9.96 -7.62 3.98
N PHE A 44 10.60 -6.47 3.74
CA PHE A 44 10.84 -5.97 2.37
C PHE A 44 11.89 -6.77 1.60
N THR A 45 12.88 -7.34 2.27
CA THR A 45 13.87 -8.24 1.64
C THR A 45 13.21 -9.54 1.17
N ASN A 46 12.25 -10.06 1.92
CA ASN A 46 11.53 -11.30 1.60
C ASN A 46 10.29 -11.08 0.71
N CYS A 47 9.97 -9.83 0.38
CA CYS A 47 8.83 -9.50 -0.46
C CYS A 47 9.04 -9.99 -1.89
N LYS A 48 8.15 -10.87 -2.37
CA LYS A 48 8.19 -11.41 -3.75
C LYS A 48 7.56 -10.48 -4.77
N THR A 49 6.63 -9.60 -4.35
CA THR A 49 5.87 -8.75 -5.27
C THR A 49 5.55 -7.40 -4.62
N PRO A 50 6.18 -6.30 -5.07
CA PRO A 50 7.26 -6.28 -6.05
C PRO A 50 8.58 -6.76 -5.45
N GLN A 51 9.47 -7.30 -6.28
CA GLN A 51 10.85 -7.55 -5.87
C GLN A 51 11.63 -6.24 -5.86
N TYR A 52 12.10 -5.82 -4.68
CA TYR A 52 12.84 -4.58 -4.50
C TYR A 52 14.33 -4.77 -4.77
N LYS A 53 14.96 -3.76 -5.38
CA LYS A 53 16.42 -3.63 -5.39
C LYS A 53 16.86 -2.98 -4.08
N LEU A 54 17.64 -3.70 -3.28
CA LEU A 54 18.20 -3.20 -2.03
C LEU A 54 19.54 -2.49 -2.25
N LYS A 55 19.70 -1.31 -1.67
CA LYS A 55 20.99 -0.63 -1.47
C LYS A 55 21.20 -0.34 0.01
N LYS A 56 22.46 -0.41 0.47
CA LYS A 56 22.85 -0.16 1.87
C LYS A 56 23.85 0.99 1.91
N TYR A 57 23.64 1.94 2.80
CA TYR A 57 24.53 3.07 3.07
C TYR A 57 24.97 2.99 4.53
N ILE A 58 26.26 2.73 4.76
CA ILE A 58 26.81 2.56 6.10
C ILE A 58 27.48 3.86 6.53
N PHE A 59 27.03 4.42 7.65
CA PHE A 59 27.64 5.58 8.27
C PHE A 59 28.52 5.12 9.42
N LYS A 60 29.84 5.27 9.26
CA LYS A 60 30.84 4.97 10.31
C LYS A 60 30.84 6.07 11.38
N LYS A 61 29.72 6.27 12.08
CA LYS A 61 29.63 7.00 13.35
C LYS A 61 29.43 5.98 14.47
N HIS A 62 29.68 6.33 15.73
CA HIS A 62 29.36 5.47 16.87
C HIS A 62 28.06 5.96 17.54
N PRO A 63 27.00 5.14 17.63
CA PRO A 63 26.86 3.80 17.04
C PRO A 63 26.74 3.84 15.51
N THR A 64 27.14 2.74 14.85
CA THR A 64 27.07 2.62 13.38
C THR A 64 25.61 2.54 12.95
N ASP A 65 25.21 3.49 12.12
CA ASP A 65 23.90 3.52 11.50
C ASP A 65 23.98 3.04 10.05
N THR A 66 23.02 2.23 9.64
CA THR A 66 22.89 1.77 8.25
C THR A 66 21.54 2.20 7.70
N ILE A 67 21.57 2.97 6.62
CA ILE A 67 20.37 3.28 5.83
C ILE A 67 20.18 2.20 4.77
N TYR A 68 19.03 1.56 4.78
CA TYR A 68 18.59 0.61 3.77
C TYR A 68 17.61 1.34 2.84
N GLN A 69 17.89 1.30 1.54
CA GLN A 69 16.99 1.81 0.50
C GLN A 69 16.45 0.64 -0.32
N PHE A 70 15.14 0.44 -0.28
CA PHE A 70 14.43 -0.49 -1.14
C PHE A 70 13.83 0.27 -2.32
N ARG A 71 14.29 -0.03 -3.53
CA ARG A 71 13.84 0.63 -4.74
C ARG A 71 13.06 -0.30 -5.65
N TYR A 72 11.93 0.17 -6.14
CA TYR A 72 11.18 -0.46 -7.21
C TYR A 72 10.70 0.59 -8.23
N LYS A 73 11.26 0.55 -9.45
CA LYS A 73 11.05 1.59 -10.48
C LYS A 73 11.37 2.98 -9.93
N LYS A 74 10.37 3.87 -9.84
CA LYS A 74 10.46 5.24 -9.28
C LYS A 74 10.05 5.32 -7.80
N SER A 75 9.74 4.19 -7.18
CA SER A 75 9.38 4.12 -5.76
C SER A 75 10.60 3.76 -4.92
N GLU A 76 10.73 4.39 -3.77
CA GLU A 76 11.85 4.23 -2.86
C GLU A 76 11.34 4.22 -1.41
N LEU A 77 11.81 3.27 -0.60
CA LEU A 77 11.48 3.14 0.81
C LEU A 77 12.78 3.10 1.61
N PHE A 78 12.83 3.83 2.73
CA PHE A 78 14.04 4.05 3.51
C PHE A 78 13.87 3.62 4.95
N PHE A 79 14.84 2.85 5.43
CA PHE A 79 14.93 2.36 6.80
C PHE A 79 16.27 2.76 7.39
N ASN A 80 16.28 3.22 8.64
CA ASN A 80 17.51 3.37 9.41
C ASN A 80 17.59 2.21 10.40
N ARG A 81 18.73 1.54 10.45
CA ARG A 81 19.01 0.52 11.45
C ARG A 81 20.26 0.92 12.23
N SER A 82 20.07 1.09 13.53
CA SER A 82 21.13 1.20 14.52
C SER A 82 21.27 -0.14 15.26
N GLN A 83 22.13 -0.20 16.29
CA GLN A 83 22.30 -1.42 17.10
C GLN A 83 21.03 -1.85 17.85
N GLN A 84 20.19 -0.89 18.25
CA GLN A 84 19.06 -1.14 19.17
C GLN A 84 17.70 -1.05 18.47
N GLN A 85 17.63 -0.38 17.33
CA GLN A 85 16.36 -0.05 16.68
C GLN A 85 16.46 -0.06 15.16
N GLU A 86 15.38 -0.49 14.54
CA GLU A 86 15.10 -0.32 13.12
C GLU A 86 13.90 0.62 12.98
N ILE A 87 14.03 1.63 12.13
CA ILE A 87 13.00 2.65 11.92
C ILE A 87 12.74 2.77 10.43
N PHE A 88 11.50 2.52 10.03
CA PHE A 88 10.98 2.97 8.74
C PHE A 88 10.67 4.46 8.82
N PHE A 89 11.43 5.29 8.09
CA PHE A 89 11.40 6.74 8.31
C PHE A 89 10.96 7.58 7.10
N SER A 90 11.05 7.03 5.89
CA SER A 90 10.66 7.78 4.69
C SER A 90 10.36 6.85 3.52
N GLY A 91 9.51 7.31 2.61
CA GLY A 91 9.25 6.62 1.37
C GLY A 91 8.45 7.45 0.38
N ILE A 92 8.60 7.10 -0.90
CA ILE A 92 7.77 7.59 -1.98
C ILE A 92 7.33 6.36 -2.79
N ILE A 93 6.03 6.21 -2.97
CA ILE A 93 5.43 5.14 -3.77
C ILE A 93 4.76 5.77 -4.98
N ASN A 94 5.24 5.39 -6.16
CA ASN A 94 4.81 5.90 -7.46
C ASN A 94 4.46 4.77 -8.44
N HIS A 95 4.20 3.56 -7.93
CA HIS A 95 3.95 2.39 -8.76
C HIS A 95 2.85 1.50 -8.19
N CYS A 96 1.86 1.14 -9.03
CA CYS A 96 0.65 0.39 -8.67
C CYS A 96 0.90 -1.01 -8.09
N ARG A 97 2.02 -1.65 -8.43
CA ARG A 97 2.42 -2.96 -7.88
C ARG A 97 2.84 -2.94 -6.42
N ILE A 98 3.11 -1.78 -5.82
CA ILE A 98 3.33 -1.68 -4.38
C ILE A 98 1.95 -1.51 -3.76
N LEU A 99 1.47 -2.57 -3.14
CA LEU A 99 0.17 -2.58 -2.47
C LEU A 99 0.35 -2.21 -1.00
N MET A 100 -0.47 -1.27 -0.55
CA MET A 100 -0.70 -0.99 0.85
C MET A 100 -1.88 -1.81 1.35
N LEU A 101 -2.11 -1.77 2.67
CA LEU A 101 -3.21 -2.48 3.32
C LEU A 101 -4.54 -2.21 2.60
N ASN A 102 -5.37 -3.26 2.50
CA ASN A 102 -6.65 -3.21 1.78
C ASN A 102 -6.54 -2.81 0.30
N ASN A 103 -5.47 -3.26 -0.37
CA ASN A 103 -5.22 -3.02 -1.79
C ASN A 103 -5.27 -1.53 -2.15
N ILE A 104 -4.71 -0.67 -1.30
CA ILE A 104 -4.47 0.73 -1.66
C ILE A 104 -3.25 0.78 -2.57
N TYR A 105 -3.37 1.41 -3.74
CA TYR A 105 -2.27 1.49 -4.72
C TYR A 105 -2.35 2.75 -5.58
N VAL A 106 -1.19 3.19 -6.07
CA VAL A 106 -1.11 4.29 -7.05
C VAL A 106 -1.85 3.92 -8.32
N GLY A 107 -2.79 4.78 -8.74
CA GLY A 107 -3.69 4.59 -9.87
C GLY A 107 -5.13 4.25 -9.47
N MET A 108 -5.42 4.03 -8.19
CA MET A 108 -6.80 3.87 -7.72
C MET A 108 -7.56 5.20 -7.71
N SER A 109 -8.89 5.15 -7.85
CA SER A 109 -9.73 6.34 -7.71
C SER A 109 -9.82 6.81 -6.25
N ARG A 110 -10.09 8.10 -6.04
CA ARG A 110 -10.34 8.65 -4.71
C ARG A 110 -11.48 7.93 -4.01
N ASP A 111 -12.59 7.67 -4.70
CA ASP A 111 -13.75 7.01 -4.11
C ASP A 111 -13.39 5.61 -3.61
N ARG A 112 -12.60 4.86 -4.39
CA ARG A 112 -12.13 3.53 -3.98
C ARG A 112 -11.19 3.63 -2.78
N PHE A 113 -10.33 4.65 -2.75
CA PHE A 113 -9.42 4.89 -1.62
C PHE A 113 -10.19 5.23 -0.34
N LEU A 114 -11.18 6.11 -0.41
CA LEU A 114 -12.02 6.45 0.75
C LEU A 114 -12.81 5.23 1.23
N ALA A 115 -13.36 4.45 0.30
CA ALA A 115 -14.03 3.19 0.60
C ALA A 115 -13.09 2.10 1.15
N SER A 116 -11.76 2.30 1.16
CA SER A 116 -10.84 1.39 1.85
C SER A 116 -10.83 1.61 3.36
N PHE A 117 -11.37 2.71 3.87
CA PHE A 117 -11.35 3.06 5.28
C PHE A 117 -12.76 3.18 5.88
N SER A 118 -12.95 2.68 7.10
CA SER A 118 -14.23 2.79 7.83
C SER A 118 -14.41 4.11 8.56
N ASN A 119 -13.31 4.81 8.86
CA ASN A 119 -13.29 6.01 9.70
C ASN A 119 -12.46 7.16 9.11
N LEU A 120 -12.32 7.20 7.78
CA LEU A 120 -11.68 8.32 7.08
C LEU A 120 -12.75 9.27 6.55
N ALA A 121 -12.71 10.53 6.99
CA ALA A 121 -13.61 11.56 6.49
C ALA A 121 -13.28 11.91 5.02
N ALA A 122 -14.30 12.26 4.25
CA ALA A 122 -14.13 12.72 2.87
C ALA A 122 -13.31 14.03 2.85
N PRO A 123 -12.12 14.05 2.25
CA PRO A 123 -11.25 15.21 2.25
C PRO A 123 -11.63 16.17 1.12
N VAL A 124 -11.51 17.47 1.40
CA VAL A 124 -11.77 18.55 0.43
C VAL A 124 -10.53 18.87 -0.43
N SER A 125 -9.38 18.27 -0.11
CA SER A 125 -8.06 18.55 -0.70
C SER A 125 -7.62 17.49 -1.71
N ASP A 126 -6.67 17.87 -2.57
CA ASP A 126 -5.94 16.96 -3.45
C ASP A 126 -4.91 16.09 -2.74
N ALA A 127 -4.70 16.32 -1.45
CA ALA A 127 -3.92 15.45 -0.59
C ALA A 127 -4.74 14.97 0.60
N VAL A 128 -4.55 13.70 0.96
CA VAL A 128 -5.11 13.10 2.18
C VAL A 128 -3.96 12.70 3.07
N GLU A 129 -3.94 13.21 4.30
CA GLU A 129 -2.92 12.87 5.27
C GLU A 129 -3.51 11.95 6.33
N ILE A 130 -2.87 10.80 6.55
CA ILE A 130 -3.19 9.88 7.64
C ILE A 130 -2.04 9.92 8.65
N ARG A 131 -2.38 10.36 9.86
CA ARG A 131 -1.51 10.38 11.03
C ARG A 131 -2.36 10.21 12.30
N LYS A 132 -1.75 9.71 13.37
CA LYS A 132 -2.38 9.57 14.68
C LYS A 132 -1.32 9.72 15.77
N GLU A 133 -1.69 10.29 16.91
CA GLU A 133 -0.83 10.34 18.09
C GLU A 133 -0.35 8.94 18.48
N GLY A 134 0.91 8.82 18.91
CA GLY A 134 1.56 7.55 19.20
C GLY A 134 2.17 6.83 17.99
N PHE A 135 1.81 7.22 16.76
CA PHE A 135 2.42 6.68 15.54
C PHE A 135 3.45 7.66 14.97
N LYS A 136 4.62 7.14 14.60
CA LYS A 136 5.75 7.97 14.14
C LYS A 136 5.64 8.40 12.68
N ASN A 137 4.91 7.64 11.86
CA ASN A 137 4.85 7.85 10.40
C ASN A 137 3.57 8.58 10.00
N VAL A 138 3.72 9.49 9.05
CA VAL A 138 2.66 10.19 8.34
C VAL A 138 2.60 9.66 6.91
N TYR A 139 1.39 9.36 6.45
CA TYR A 139 1.14 8.90 5.09
C TYR A 139 0.34 9.96 4.36
N THR A 140 0.92 10.54 3.31
CA THR A 140 0.26 11.54 2.46
C THR A 140 -0.05 10.93 1.10
N PHE A 141 -1.34 10.84 0.79
CA PHE A 141 -1.87 10.31 -0.47
C PHE A 141 -2.23 11.48 -1.39
N ILE A 142 -1.55 11.60 -2.53
CA ILE A 142 -1.69 12.74 -3.44
C ILE A 142 -2.51 12.31 -4.65
N PHE A 143 -3.60 13.03 -4.87
CA PHE A 143 -4.55 12.80 -5.95
C PHE A 143 -4.40 13.87 -7.03
N LYS A 144 -4.56 13.45 -8.29
CA LYS A 144 -4.71 14.33 -9.44
C LYS A 144 -5.84 13.80 -10.29
N ASN A 145 -6.79 14.65 -10.68
CA ASN A 145 -7.95 14.27 -11.47
C ASN A 145 -8.66 13.02 -10.90
N ASN A 146 -8.96 13.05 -9.59
CA ASN A 146 -9.60 11.96 -8.85
C ASN A 146 -8.83 10.62 -8.79
N THR A 147 -7.54 10.60 -9.17
CA THR A 147 -6.70 9.39 -9.20
C THR A 147 -5.52 9.54 -8.26
N LEU A 148 -5.24 8.54 -7.41
CA LEU A 148 -4.08 8.52 -6.53
C LEU A 148 -2.80 8.41 -7.37
N THR A 149 -1.96 9.45 -7.39
CA THR A 149 -0.75 9.49 -8.21
C THR A 149 0.53 9.19 -7.45
N GLU A 150 0.57 9.49 -6.16
CA GLU A 150 1.76 9.35 -5.33
C GLU A 150 1.36 9.11 -3.87
N ILE A 151 2.15 8.32 -3.15
CA ILE A 151 2.05 8.17 -1.70
C ILE A 151 3.41 8.56 -1.12
N LYS A 152 3.41 9.58 -0.26
CA LYS A 152 4.58 10.01 0.50
C LYS A 152 4.48 9.48 1.91
N ILE A 153 5.63 9.08 2.45
CA ILE A 153 5.76 8.59 3.81
C ILE A 153 6.87 9.40 4.45
N SER A 154 6.59 9.99 5.60
CA SER A 154 7.55 10.76 6.38
C SER A 154 7.43 10.41 7.87
N ASN A 155 8.50 10.62 8.61
CA ASN A 155 8.51 10.49 10.06
C ASN A 155 8.36 11.87 10.72
N ILE A 156 7.60 11.95 11.81
CA ILE A 156 7.32 13.22 12.53
C ILE A 156 8.54 13.65 13.38
N HIS A 157 9.47 12.75 13.67
CA HIS A 157 10.70 13.12 14.37
C HIS A 157 11.79 13.55 13.37
N LYS A 158 11.81 14.85 13.07
CA LYS A 158 13.02 15.58 12.66
C LYS A 158 13.63 16.26 13.86
#